data_AF-A0A428W8Y4-F1
#
_entry.id   AF-A0A428W8Y4-F1
#
_cell.length_a   1.000
_cell.length_b   1.000
_cell.length_c   1.000
_cell.angle_alpha   90.00
_cell.angle_beta   90.00
_cell.angle_gamma   90.00
#
_symmetry.space_group_name_H-M   'P 1'
#
loop_
_entity.id
_entity.type
_entity.pdbx_description
1 polymer ?
#
loop_
_entity_poly.entity_id
_entity_poly.type
_entity_poly.pdbx_seq_one_letter_code
_entity_poly.pdbx_strand_id
1 'polypeptide(L)'
;MGAGLAWEITHPGDDGVDLSAEPVAYAVYSVGFVLLLLRVSPTMQWLNRRRFLNGFVNLCNARAVTIYLWHNTAITLCFTVGSAIAVDRVGPHFEMAAFFAVALVLLGGFIVVLGWVEDVAARRPVRLLPWSKVPSSRPRPVTPEWSGPIWF
;
A
#
# COMPACT_ATOMS: atom_id res chain seq x y z
N MET A 1 -17.36 -0.72 -14.82
CA MET A 1 -16.77 -2.06 -14.74
C MET A 1 -17.28 -2.97 -15.84
N GLY A 2 -18.55 -3.43 -15.82
CA GLY A 2 -19.08 -4.36 -16.83
C GLY A 2 -19.06 -3.83 -18.27
N ALA A 3 -19.38 -2.55 -18.49
CA ALA A 3 -19.36 -1.96 -19.83
C ALA A 3 -17.95 -1.87 -20.45
N GLY A 4 -16.92 -1.58 -19.65
CA GLY A 4 -15.53 -1.54 -20.11
C GLY A 4 -14.99 -2.93 -20.46
N LEU A 5 -15.29 -3.94 -19.63
CA LEU A 5 -14.97 -5.34 -19.95
C LEU A 5 -15.73 -5.84 -21.19
N ALA A 6 -17.01 -5.49 -21.31
CA ALA A 6 -17.81 -5.91 -22.46
C ALA A 6 -17.32 -5.26 -23.76
N TRP A 7 -16.87 -4.00 -23.70
CA TRP A 7 -16.28 -3.31 -24.85
C TRP A 7 -15.00 -4.02 -25.32
N GLU A 8 -14.09 -4.32 -24.39
CA GLU A 8 -12.82 -4.98 -24.70
C GLU A 8 -13.00 -6.41 -25.23
N ILE A 9 -13.97 -7.15 -24.68
CA ILE A 9 -14.31 -8.50 -25.18
C ILE A 9 -14.90 -8.44 -26.59
N THR A 10 -15.58 -7.36 -26.95
CA THR A 10 -16.22 -7.21 -28.28
C THR A 10 -15.34 -6.52 -29.31
N HIS A 11 -14.29 -5.80 -28.88
CA HIS A 11 -13.32 -5.11 -29.74
C HIS A 11 -11.88 -5.39 -29.27
N PRO A 12 -11.40 -6.64 -29.35
CA PRO A 12 -10.02 -6.96 -29.00
C PRO A 12 -9.03 -6.28 -29.96
N GLY A 13 -7.94 -5.74 -29.42
CA GLY A 13 -6.84 -5.20 -30.21
C GLY A 13 -5.96 -6.31 -30.80
N ASP A 14 -4.93 -5.93 -31.57
CA ASP A 14 -4.02 -6.87 -32.24
C ASP A 14 -3.30 -7.83 -31.26
N ASP A 15 -3.14 -7.42 -29.99
CA ASP A 15 -2.52 -8.19 -28.91
C ASP A 15 -3.55 -8.90 -27.98
N GLY A 16 -4.85 -8.83 -28.29
CA GLY A 16 -5.93 -9.44 -27.51
C GLY A 16 -6.74 -8.45 -26.65
N VAL A 17 -7.33 -8.95 -25.55
CA VAL A 17 -8.11 -8.13 -24.60
C VAL A 17 -7.14 -7.38 -23.69
N ASP A 18 -6.92 -6.09 -23.95
CA ASP A 18 -6.03 -5.24 -23.17
C ASP A 18 -6.73 -3.94 -22.79
N LEU A 19 -7.36 -3.95 -21.61
CA LEU A 19 -8.04 -2.77 -21.07
C LEU A 19 -7.11 -1.55 -20.92
N SER A 20 -5.79 -1.73 -20.92
CA SER A 20 -4.83 -0.63 -20.81
C SER A 20 -4.55 0.07 -22.15
N ALA A 21 -4.87 -0.58 -23.27
CA ALA A 21 -4.70 -0.02 -24.61
C ALA A 21 -5.74 1.08 -24.92
N GLU A 22 -6.96 0.96 -24.37
CA GLU A 22 -8.04 1.94 -24.57
C GLU A 22 -8.30 2.75 -23.28
N PRO A 23 -7.89 4.04 -23.24
CA PRO A 23 -8.03 4.89 -22.05
C PRO A 23 -9.48 5.00 -21.55
N VAL A 24 -10.46 5.00 -22.45
CA VAL A 24 -11.88 5.13 -22.09
C VAL A 24 -12.40 3.87 -21.41
N ALA A 25 -12.08 2.69 -21.96
CA ALA A 25 -12.45 1.40 -21.38
C ALA A 25 -11.82 1.23 -20.00
N TYR A 26 -10.54 1.58 -19.87
CA TYR A 26 -9.81 1.58 -18.60
C TYR A 26 -10.47 2.47 -17.54
N ALA A 27 -10.85 3.70 -17.91
CA ALA A 27 -11.48 4.65 -17.00
C ALA A 27 -12.86 4.16 -16.52
N VAL A 28 -13.72 3.69 -17.44
CA VAL A 28 -15.06 3.16 -17.12
C VAL A 28 -14.96 1.88 -16.27
N TYR A 29 -13.94 1.07 -16.53
CA TYR A 29 -13.65 -0.09 -15.70
C TYR A 29 -13.28 0.34 -14.28
N SER A 30 -12.28 1.22 -14.15
CA SER A 30 -11.73 1.71 -12.89
C SER A 30 -12.76 2.44 -12.04
N VAL A 31 -13.54 3.36 -12.61
CA VAL A 31 -14.62 4.07 -11.90
C VAL A 31 -15.66 3.09 -11.36
N GLY A 32 -16.09 2.12 -12.18
CA GLY A 32 -17.04 1.12 -11.71
C GLY A 32 -16.49 0.23 -10.60
N PHE A 33 -15.20 -0.11 -10.66
CA PHE A 33 -14.53 -0.86 -9.60
C PHE A 33 -14.45 -0.04 -8.30
N VAL A 34 -14.08 1.24 -8.37
CA VAL A 34 -14.05 2.15 -7.21
C VAL A 34 -15.45 2.32 -6.60
N LEU A 35 -16.49 2.53 -7.42
CA LEU A 35 -17.87 2.64 -6.95
C LEU A 35 -18.34 1.35 -6.25
N LEU A 36 -17.94 0.18 -6.77
CA LEU A 36 -18.21 -1.10 -6.13
C LEU A 36 -17.55 -1.18 -4.74
N LEU A 37 -16.27 -0.81 -4.65
CA LEU A 37 -15.53 -0.81 -3.37
C LEU A 37 -16.16 0.14 -2.34
N LEU A 38 -16.54 1.35 -2.75
CA LEU A 38 -17.22 2.30 -1.88
C LEU A 38 -18.56 1.77 -1.38
N ARG A 39 -19.32 1.06 -2.23
CA ARG A 39 -20.61 0.48 -1.88
C ARG A 39 -20.50 -0.66 -0.87
N VAL A 40 -19.46 -1.49 -0.98
CA VAL A 40 -19.28 -2.65 -0.11
C VAL A 40 -18.86 -2.25 1.31
N SER A 41 -18.18 -1.11 1.48
CA SER A 41 -17.73 -0.55 2.78
C SER A 41 -17.49 -1.62 3.85
N PRO A 42 -16.56 -2.56 3.60
CA PRO A 42 -16.41 -3.74 4.44
C PRO A 42 -15.96 -3.36 5.85
N THR A 43 -16.61 -3.92 6.86
CA THR A 43 -16.24 -3.63 8.25
C THR A 43 -14.86 -4.22 8.56
N MET A 44 -13.89 -3.37 8.89
CA MET A 44 -12.50 -3.80 9.19
C MET A 44 -12.33 -4.38 10.61
N GLN A 45 -13.43 -4.77 11.28
CA GLN A 45 -13.40 -5.34 12.63
C GLN A 45 -12.58 -6.63 12.71
N TRP A 46 -12.54 -7.42 11.63
CA TRP A 46 -11.71 -8.62 11.55
C TRP A 46 -10.22 -8.30 11.49
N LEU A 47 -9.84 -7.20 10.84
CA LEU A 47 -8.46 -6.74 10.75
C LEU A 47 -7.94 -6.34 12.14
N ASN A 48 -8.80 -5.71 12.95
CA ASN A 48 -8.47 -5.32 14.32
C ASN A 48 -8.33 -6.52 15.26
N ARG A 49 -9.03 -7.65 14.97
CA ARG A 49 -8.86 -8.91 15.71
C ARG A 49 -7.49 -9.55 15.46
N ARG A 50 -6.93 -9.43 14.26
CA ARG A 50 -5.59 -9.94 13.96
C ARG A 50 -4.55 -8.86 14.21
N ARG A 51 -3.98 -8.88 15.42
CA ARG A 51 -2.87 -7.97 15.82
C ARG A 51 -1.75 -7.92 14.78
N PHE A 52 -1.51 -9.02 14.07
CA PHE A 52 -0.49 -9.08 13.04
C PHE A 52 -0.75 -8.22 11.81
N LEU A 53 -1.95 -8.34 11.24
CA LEU A 53 -2.31 -7.54 10.08
C LEU A 53 -2.46 -6.06 10.46
N ASN A 54 -3.05 -5.77 11.64
CA ASN A 54 -3.16 -4.40 12.11
C ASN A 54 -1.79 -3.73 12.33
N GLY A 55 -0.82 -4.46 12.88
CA GLY A 55 0.56 -3.97 13.04
C GLY A 55 1.24 -3.70 11.68
N PHE A 56 1.09 -4.62 10.73
CA PHE A 56 1.64 -4.48 9.38
C PHE A 56 1.04 -3.28 8.63
N VAL A 57 -0.29 -3.14 8.65
CA VAL A 57 -0.97 -2.00 8.02
C VAL A 57 -0.53 -0.67 8.62
N ASN A 58 -0.40 -0.60 9.96
CA ASN A 58 0.11 0.60 10.62
C ASN A 58 1.56 0.92 10.24
N LEU A 59 2.41 -0.10 10.07
CA LEU A 59 3.79 0.09 9.61
C LEU A 59 3.81 0.62 8.18
N CYS A 60 3.06 0.01 7.26
CA CYS A 60 2.97 0.47 5.88
C CYS A 60 2.44 1.90 5.80
N ASN A 61 1.41 2.25 6.58
CA ASN A 61 0.86 3.60 6.62
C ASN A 61 1.87 4.62 7.18
N ALA A 62 2.66 4.24 8.19
CA ALA A 62 3.73 5.06 8.75
C ALA A 62 5.01 5.12 7.89
N ARG A 63 5.02 4.39 6.76
CA ARG A 63 6.12 4.31 5.80
C ARG A 63 5.64 4.58 4.38
N ALA A 64 4.46 5.16 4.23
CA ALA A 64 3.80 5.28 2.94
C ALA A 64 4.62 6.14 1.97
N VAL A 65 5.27 7.19 2.46
CA VAL A 65 6.07 8.10 1.63
C VAL A 65 7.34 7.40 1.14
N THR A 66 8.05 6.70 2.01
CA THR A 66 9.24 5.91 1.65
C THR A 66 8.86 4.82 0.66
N ILE A 67 7.78 4.07 0.90
CA ILE A 67 7.30 3.05 -0.03
C ILE A 67 7.00 3.68 -1.39
N TYR A 68 6.27 4.79 -1.41
CA TYR A 68 5.91 5.48 -2.65
C TYR A 68 7.13 5.97 -3.42
N LEU A 69 8.13 6.55 -2.76
CA LEU A 69 9.31 7.04 -3.44
C LEU A 69 10.23 5.91 -3.94
N TRP A 70 10.37 4.84 -3.16
CA TRP A 70 11.41 3.84 -3.40
C TRP A 70 10.93 2.58 -4.13
N HIS A 71 9.63 2.33 -4.26
CA HIS A 71 9.15 1.13 -4.95
C HIS A 71 9.59 1.05 -6.42
N ASN A 72 9.49 2.15 -7.18
CA ASN A 72 9.94 2.17 -8.58
C ASN A 72 11.45 1.91 -8.68
N THR A 73 12.24 2.53 -7.81
CA THR A 73 13.69 2.27 -7.74
C THR A 73 13.98 0.81 -7.39
N ALA A 74 13.23 0.22 -6.47
CA ALA A 74 13.37 -1.20 -6.12
C ALA A 74 13.02 -2.12 -7.30
N ILE A 75 11.99 -1.79 -8.09
CA ILE A 75 11.64 -2.51 -9.31
C ILE A 75 12.77 -2.41 -10.35
N THR A 76 13.30 -1.21 -10.60
CA THR A 76 14.42 -1.05 -11.55
C THR A 76 15.66 -1.81 -11.09
N LEU A 77 16.00 -1.72 -9.80
CA LEU A 77 17.16 -2.40 -9.24
C LEU A 77 17.00 -3.92 -9.18
N CYS A 78 15.78 -4.45 -9.11
CA CYS A 78 15.60 -5.89 -9.02
C CYS A 78 16.10 -6.61 -10.28
N PHE A 79 16.03 -5.99 -11.46
CA PHE A 79 16.56 -6.58 -12.70
C PHE A 79 18.09 -6.67 -12.66
N THR A 80 18.77 -5.62 -12.21
CA THR A 80 20.23 -5.58 -12.09
C THR A 80 20.73 -6.49 -10.97
N VAL A 81 20.10 -6.45 -9.80
CA VAL A 81 20.46 -7.30 -8.66
C VAL A 81 20.12 -8.76 -8.94
N GLY A 82 18.91 -9.03 -9.44
CA GLY A 82 18.42 -10.37 -9.73
C GLY A 82 19.25 -11.08 -10.79
N SER A 83 19.62 -10.39 -11.87
CA SER A 83 20.55 -10.95 -12.87
C SER A 83 21.94 -11.22 -12.29
N ALA A 84 22.46 -10.35 -11.41
CA ALA A 84 23.74 -10.56 -10.74
C ALA A 84 23.76 -11.80 -9.83
N ILE A 85 22.63 -12.16 -9.23
CA ILE A 85 22.48 -13.38 -8.40
C ILE A 85 21.90 -14.57 -9.18
N ALA A 86 21.90 -14.51 -10.52
CA ALA A 86 21.44 -15.56 -11.42
C ALA A 86 19.98 -16.02 -11.21
N VAL A 87 19.09 -15.10 -10.84
CA VAL A 87 17.64 -15.38 -10.65
C VAL A 87 16.94 -15.82 -11.94
N ASP A 88 17.46 -15.40 -13.09
CA ASP A 88 17.08 -15.86 -14.42
C ASP A 88 17.21 -17.38 -14.59
N ARG A 89 18.02 -18.06 -13.76
CA ARG A 89 18.22 -19.51 -13.81
C ARG A 89 17.23 -20.33 -12.98
N VAL A 90 16.33 -19.70 -12.24
CA VAL A 90 15.30 -20.39 -11.43
C VAL A 90 14.25 -21.09 -12.31
N GLY A 91 14.24 -20.76 -13.61
CA GLY A 91 13.41 -21.40 -14.64
C GLY A 91 12.27 -20.48 -15.08
N PRO A 92 11.78 -20.65 -16.32
CA PRO A 92 10.89 -19.68 -16.97
C PRO A 92 9.55 -19.49 -16.25
N HIS A 93 9.09 -20.49 -15.49
CA HIS A 93 7.85 -20.40 -14.73
C HIS A 93 7.97 -19.63 -13.40
N PHE A 94 9.18 -19.55 -12.84
CA PHE A 94 9.41 -18.93 -11.53
C PHE A 94 10.21 -17.63 -11.61
N GLU A 95 10.80 -17.32 -12.77
CA GLU A 95 11.60 -16.14 -13.00
C GLU A 95 10.88 -14.85 -12.57
N MET A 96 9.65 -14.64 -13.03
CA MET A 96 8.88 -13.44 -12.69
C MET A 96 8.60 -13.35 -11.17
N ALA A 97 8.24 -14.47 -10.54
CA ALA A 97 8.01 -14.52 -9.10
C ALA A 97 9.30 -14.26 -8.30
N ALA A 98 10.43 -14.73 -8.81
CA ALA A 98 11.73 -14.53 -8.18
C ALA A 98 12.20 -13.07 -8.30
N PHE A 99 12.07 -12.42 -9.46
CA PHE A 99 12.32 -10.98 -9.60
C PHE A 99 11.38 -10.14 -8.74
N PHE A 100 10.11 -10.54 -8.63
CA PHE A 100 9.16 -9.91 -7.71
C PHE A 100 9.61 -10.04 -6.25
N ALA A 101 10.07 -11.22 -5.83
CA ALA A 101 10.60 -11.42 -4.49
C ALA A 101 11.85 -10.56 -4.23
N VAL A 102 12.76 -10.44 -5.19
CA VAL A 102 13.93 -9.55 -5.10
C VAL A 102 13.50 -8.09 -4.95
N ALA A 103 12.52 -7.63 -5.73
CA ALA A 103 11.99 -6.27 -5.61
C ALA A 103 11.39 -6.00 -4.22
N LEU A 104 10.65 -6.96 -3.66
CA LEU A 104 10.11 -6.86 -2.29
C LEU A 104 11.21 -6.80 -1.23
N VAL A 105 12.28 -7.59 -1.38
CA VAL A 105 13.42 -7.57 -0.46
C VAL A 105 14.15 -6.22 -0.53
N LEU A 106 14.39 -5.71 -1.73
CA LEU A 106 15.02 -4.39 -1.92
C LEU A 106 14.16 -3.27 -1.31
N LEU A 107 12.85 -3.30 -1.55
CA LEU A 107 11.91 -2.34 -0.96
C LEU A 107 11.90 -2.44 0.57
N GLY A 108 11.90 -3.66 1.12
CA GLY A 108 12.06 -3.90 2.55
C GLY A 108 13.36 -3.30 3.11
N GLY A 109 14.46 -3.45 2.38
CA GLY A 109 15.74 -2.81 2.69
C GLY A 109 15.64 -1.28 2.74
N PHE A 110 15.03 -0.64 1.74
CA PHE A 110 14.80 0.80 1.74
C PHE A 110 13.95 1.26 2.93
N ILE A 111 12.89 0.53 3.28
CA ILE A 111 12.06 0.85 4.45
C ILE A 111 12.88 0.79 5.75
N VAL A 112 13.76 -0.20 5.91
CA VAL A 112 14.60 -0.32 7.12
C VAL A 112 15.65 0.79 7.18
N VAL A 113 16.30 1.10 6.04
CA VAL A 113 17.42 2.06 5.98
C VAL A 113 16.94 3.51 5.99
N LEU A 114 15.79 3.81 5.39
CA LEU A 114 15.31 5.19 5.17
C LEU A 114 14.01 5.51 5.91
N GLY A 115 13.25 4.49 6.33
CA GLY A 115 11.94 4.71 6.94
C GLY A 115 11.99 5.49 8.26
N TRP A 116 13.10 5.45 9.00
CA TRP A 116 13.26 6.23 10.23
C TRP A 116 13.20 7.76 9.99
N VAL A 117 13.49 8.22 8.76
CA VAL A 117 13.39 9.64 8.40
C VAL A 117 11.96 10.15 8.56
N GLU A 118 10.96 9.33 8.24
CA GLU A 118 9.55 9.67 8.46
C GLU A 118 9.19 9.77 9.95
N ASP A 119 9.78 8.92 10.80
CA ASP A 119 9.55 9.02 12.25
C ASP A 119 10.14 10.30 12.83
N VAL A 120 11.34 10.67 12.37
CA VAL A 120 12.01 11.92 12.77
C VAL A 120 11.20 13.13 12.30
N ALA A 121 10.75 13.14 11.05
CA ALA A 121 9.91 14.20 10.50
C ALA A 121 8.58 14.33 11.29
N ALA A 122 8.01 13.20 11.71
CA ALA A 122 6.78 13.16 12.50
C ALA A 122 7.00 13.39 14.01
N ARG A 123 8.25 13.57 14.48
CA ARG A 123 8.64 13.63 15.90
C ARG A 123 8.12 12.43 16.72
N ARG A 124 8.07 11.25 16.10
CA ARG A 124 7.64 9.99 16.72
C ARG A 124 8.86 9.17 17.12
N PRO A 125 8.78 8.31 18.15
CA PRO A 125 9.85 7.37 18.45
C PRO A 125 10.10 6.47 17.25
N VAL A 126 11.35 6.16 16.92
CA VAL A 126 11.71 5.36 15.75
C VAL A 126 11.12 3.95 15.86
N ARG A 127 10.34 3.53 14.85
CA ARG A 127 9.64 2.25 14.80
C ARG A 127 10.17 1.39 13.67
N LEU A 128 10.99 0.40 14.02
CA LEU A 128 11.45 -0.62 13.06
C LEU A 128 10.57 -1.87 13.07
N LEU A 129 9.87 -2.13 14.17
CA LEU A 129 9.03 -3.31 14.34
C LEU A 129 7.52 -2.96 14.39
N PRO A 130 6.66 -3.73 13.72
CA PRO A 130 5.21 -3.52 13.69
C PRO A 130 4.53 -3.64 15.08
N TRP A 131 5.24 -4.14 16.10
CA TRP A 131 4.76 -4.36 17.48
C TRP A 131 5.28 -3.38 18.53
N SER A 132 5.95 -2.30 18.13
CA SER A 132 6.27 -1.27 19.12
C SER A 132 4.96 -0.80 19.77
N LYS A 133 4.84 -0.91 21.09
CA LYS A 133 3.65 -0.45 21.82
C LYS A 133 3.60 1.05 21.64
N VAL A 134 2.54 1.58 21.01
CA VAL A 134 2.22 3.00 21.15
C VAL A 134 1.82 3.15 22.62
N PRO A 135 2.43 4.02 23.44
CA PRO A 135 1.77 4.46 24.65
C PRO A 135 0.48 5.10 24.16
N SER A 136 -0.67 4.49 24.44
CA SER A 136 -1.94 5.09 24.06
C SER A 136 -1.89 6.52 24.55
N SER A 137 -2.02 7.47 23.62
CA SER A 137 -2.31 8.84 23.97
C SER A 137 -3.65 8.76 24.69
N ARG A 138 -3.59 8.64 26.03
CA ARG A 138 -4.78 8.72 26.88
C ARG A 138 -5.54 9.93 26.39
N PRO A 139 -6.84 9.81 26.07
CA PRO A 139 -7.66 10.97 25.80
C PRO A 139 -7.38 11.96 26.91
N ARG A 140 -6.84 13.13 26.55
CA ARG A 140 -6.62 14.19 27.52
C ARG A 140 -8.00 14.41 28.15
N PRO A 141 -8.14 14.30 29.50
CA PRO A 141 -9.42 14.53 30.13
C PRO A 141 -9.94 15.85 29.57
N VAL A 142 -11.13 15.82 28.97
CA VAL A 142 -11.84 17.05 28.66
C VAL A 142 -12.10 17.67 30.02
N THR A 143 -11.23 18.58 30.44
CA THR A 143 -11.52 19.45 31.57
C THR A 143 -12.81 20.15 31.18
N PRO A 144 -13.91 20.01 31.95
CA PRO A 144 -15.11 20.77 31.68
C PRO A 144 -14.68 22.23 31.66
N GLU A 145 -14.77 22.85 30.49
CA GLU A 145 -14.60 24.29 30.35
C GLU A 145 -15.68 24.91 31.25
N TRP A 146 -15.23 25.65 32.26
CA TRP A 146 -16.07 26.22 33.29
C TRP A 146 -17.21 27.03 32.66
N SER A 147 -18.44 26.51 32.75
CA SER A 147 -19.66 27.25 32.41
C SER A 147 -20.03 28.16 33.59
N GLY A 148 -19.38 29.32 33.66
CA GLY A 148 -19.74 30.37 34.61
C GLY A 148 -21.20 30.81 34.46
N PRO A 149 -21.82 31.36 35.52
CA PRO A 149 -23.21 31.78 35.45
C PRO A 149 -23.36 32.98 34.51
N ILE A 150 -24.17 32.79 33.46
CA ILE A 150 -24.67 33.86 32.58
C ILE A 150 -25.72 34.65 33.36
N TRP A 151 -25.28 35.68 34.06
CA TRP A 151 -26.15 36.74 34.58
C TRP A 151 -26.02 37.96 33.69
N PHE A 152 -26.89 38.09 32.67
CA PHE A 152 -27.32 39.36 32.07
C PHE A 152 -28.72 39.17 31.47
#